data_AF-A0A7D8V1M0-F1
#
_entry.id   AF-A0A7D8V1M0-F1
#
_cell.length_a   1.000
_cell.length_b   1.000
_cell.length_c   1.000
_cell.angle_alpha   90.00
_cell.angle_beta   90.00
_cell.angle_gamma   90.00
#
_symmetry.space_group_name_H-M   'P 1'
#
loop_
_entity.id
_entity.type
_entity.pdbx_description
1 polymer ?
#
loop_
_entity_poly.entity_id
_entity_poly.type
_entity_poly.pdbx_seq_one_letter_code
_entity_poly.pdbx_strand_id
1 'polypeptide(L)'
;MKAFGLQSAFRHRSSFTKFINRAHMLLSSNTLVNLEIYRNQTDGGMYGSLVWLLTHRTKTRMGRRLMREWIGRPLLDVNALRARLDAVEEIVSSNTYYMEKLRGLLVNMPDLVRGLTRVQYGKATPTELATILVGLVRVASEFKPEDGAGKPFHSELLNNILTTLPTIAEPARTFLAAIDLKAARANDEAALWTDPDKYPEIQDAKDCISICESELAQHLKEVRKVVKKPALNYVTVSGIEYLVEVPLRDSKLVPPKWVKISSTKAVSRFHTPEILKITKEREQHKETLAASAKKAFQSFQADIAECHQLVVVSRLIAVIDCLISLAATASGPGYTKPTFVSEPCLSITQGRHPMVEALRDQAYVPFDIEFSESEGQSKVITGPNMAGKSSCVRAAALIVCLAQIGSFVPAEAATLGIHDAVLTRMGASDDIGRGKSTFMVELSETSDILRTITPRTLVILDELGRGTSTFDGVAIAYATLAYLAQAGCNSLFVTHYPLVAEQLAAEFPDQVSNWHMAFDERQAPDGHTEITFLYRLERGLAEASFGVWCARLAGLPASILDRAQARADDLKRETDNRSAAALARRTKSMLDDLASPSAAPASILRHAEMLATALALVR
;
A
#
# COMPACT_ATOMS: atom_id res chain seq x y z
N MET A 1 -17.25 11.10 -23.36
CA MET A 1 -17.73 10.09 -22.37
C MET A 1 -18.71 9.08 -22.99
N LYS A 2 -19.85 9.50 -23.57
CA LYS A 2 -20.74 8.62 -24.36
C LYS A 2 -20.00 7.87 -25.47
N ALA A 3 -19.15 8.59 -26.21
CA ALA A 3 -18.28 8.03 -27.25
C ALA A 3 -17.26 6.99 -26.75
N PHE A 4 -17.01 6.92 -25.43
CA PHE A 4 -16.06 5.97 -24.82
C PHE A 4 -16.76 4.84 -24.04
N GLY A 5 -18.10 4.78 -24.05
CA GLY A 5 -18.87 3.77 -23.29
C GLY A 5 -18.81 3.91 -21.76
N LEU A 6 -18.23 4.98 -21.21
CA LEU A 6 -18.00 5.16 -19.77
C LEU A 6 -19.18 5.76 -19.00
N GLN A 7 -20.36 5.82 -19.61
CA GLN A 7 -21.56 6.44 -19.01
C GLN A 7 -22.10 5.68 -17.79
N SER A 8 -21.89 4.36 -17.72
CA SER A 8 -22.32 3.52 -16.59
C SER A 8 -21.59 3.86 -15.29
N ALA A 9 -20.34 4.33 -15.36
CA ALA A 9 -19.56 4.75 -14.20
C ALA A 9 -20.22 5.92 -13.42
N PHE A 10 -21.02 6.74 -14.12
CA PHE A 10 -21.69 7.91 -13.53
C PHE A 10 -23.12 7.65 -13.06
N ARG A 11 -23.67 6.45 -13.28
CA ARG A 11 -25.06 6.11 -12.89
C ARG A 11 -25.22 5.83 -11.40
N HIS A 12 -24.14 5.46 -10.70
CA HIS A 12 -24.21 5.03 -9.30
C HIS A 12 -23.57 6.04 -8.37
N ARG A 13 -24.36 6.56 -7.42
CA ARG A 13 -23.92 7.55 -6.41
C ARG A 13 -22.76 7.03 -5.54
N SER A 14 -22.68 5.72 -5.31
CA SER A 14 -21.61 5.02 -4.60
C SER A 14 -20.25 5.07 -5.30
N SER A 15 -20.20 5.37 -6.60
CA SER A 15 -18.96 5.59 -7.34
C SER A 15 -18.35 6.97 -7.08
N PHE A 16 -19.09 7.88 -6.44
CA PHE A 16 -18.65 9.24 -6.14
C PHE A 16 -18.39 9.41 -4.66
N THR A 17 -17.24 9.97 -4.34
CA THR A 17 -16.94 10.48 -3.00
C THR A 17 -17.13 12.00 -2.98
N LYS A 18 -17.54 12.55 -1.83
CA LYS A 18 -17.63 14.01 -1.66
C LYS A 18 -16.24 14.60 -1.91
N PHE A 19 -16.19 15.71 -2.64
CA PHE A 19 -14.96 16.49 -2.80
C PHE A 19 -14.63 17.14 -1.45
N ILE A 20 -13.84 16.45 -0.63
CA ILE A 20 -13.24 16.98 0.58
C ILE A 20 -11.80 17.34 0.19
N ASN A 21 -11.33 18.54 0.55
CA ASN A 21 -9.98 19.00 0.19
C ASN A 21 -8.88 17.97 0.57
N ARG A 22 -9.08 17.17 1.64
CA ARG A 22 -8.31 15.95 1.96
C ARG A 22 -9.20 14.92 2.69
N ALA A 23 -9.42 13.75 2.10
CA ALA A 23 -10.13 12.64 2.75
C ALA A 23 -9.20 11.66 3.49
N HIS A 24 -7.89 11.76 3.22
CA HIS A 24 -6.86 10.85 3.70
C HIS A 24 -5.64 11.64 4.16
N MET A 25 -4.87 11.03 5.06
CA MET A 25 -3.58 11.54 5.49
C MET A 25 -2.64 11.70 4.30
N LEU A 26 -1.94 12.83 4.25
CA LEU A 26 -0.91 13.08 3.25
C LEU A 26 0.37 12.35 3.63
N LEU A 27 0.79 11.42 2.78
CA LEU A 27 2.11 10.79 2.81
C LEU A 27 2.89 11.30 1.59
N SER A 28 3.94 12.09 1.81
CA SER A 28 4.78 12.59 0.71
C SER A 28 5.49 11.42 0.00
N SER A 29 5.93 11.63 -1.24
CA SER A 29 6.74 10.61 -1.94
C SER A 29 7.99 10.23 -1.15
N ASN A 30 8.63 11.21 -0.52
CA ASN A 30 9.79 11.00 0.33
C ASN A 30 9.42 10.16 1.56
N THR A 31 8.27 10.44 2.18
CA THR A 31 7.74 9.66 3.31
C THR A 31 7.49 8.20 2.96
N LEU A 32 6.90 7.93 1.79
CA LEU A 32 6.66 6.55 1.36
C LEU A 32 7.96 5.75 1.18
N VAL A 33 9.03 6.42 0.77
CA VAL A 33 10.37 5.84 0.58
C VAL A 33 11.11 5.70 1.91
N ASN A 34 11.16 6.76 2.72
CA ASN A 34 11.91 6.81 3.99
C ASN A 34 11.34 5.90 5.07
N LEU A 35 10.01 5.73 5.09
CA LEU A 35 9.33 4.79 5.98
C LEU A 35 9.20 3.38 5.37
N GLU A 36 9.76 3.14 4.19
CA GLU A 36 9.71 1.86 3.47
C GLU A 36 8.28 1.29 3.39
N ILE A 37 7.30 2.14 3.10
CA ILE A 37 5.88 1.78 3.14
C ILE A 37 5.57 0.68 2.13
N TYR A 38 6.07 0.84 0.89
CA TYR A 38 5.77 -0.06 -0.22
C TYR A 38 6.91 -1.01 -0.60
N ARG A 39 8.15 -0.55 -0.42
CA ARG A 39 9.37 -1.22 -0.83
C ARG A 39 10.46 -0.87 0.16
N ASN A 40 11.34 -1.82 0.44
CA ASN A 40 12.56 -1.54 1.18
C ASN A 40 13.55 -0.73 0.31
N GLN A 41 14.54 -0.11 0.94
CA GLN A 41 15.59 0.64 0.25
C GLN A 41 16.82 -0.23 -0.09
N THR A 42 16.94 -1.43 0.49
CA THR A 42 18.12 -2.30 0.31
C THR A 42 18.12 -3.03 -1.03
N ASP A 43 17.03 -3.71 -1.39
CA ASP A 43 16.91 -4.49 -2.64
C ASP A 43 15.75 -4.01 -3.54
N GLY A 44 14.97 -3.02 -3.08
CA GLY A 44 13.78 -2.51 -3.79
C GLY A 44 12.59 -3.47 -3.77
N GLY A 45 12.70 -4.58 -3.04
CA GLY A 45 11.70 -5.62 -2.86
C GLY A 45 10.61 -5.23 -1.86
N MET A 46 9.58 -6.07 -1.78
CA MET A 46 8.49 -5.88 -0.82
C MET A 46 8.84 -6.44 0.56
N TYR A 47 9.70 -7.45 0.66
CA TYR A 47 10.05 -8.09 1.93
C TYR A 47 10.65 -7.06 2.89
N GLY A 48 10.14 -7.01 4.12
CA GLY A 48 10.53 -6.03 5.13
C GLY A 48 9.88 -4.65 5.03
N SER A 49 9.00 -4.41 4.06
CA SER A 49 8.17 -3.18 3.99
C SER A 49 6.90 -3.28 4.85
N LEU A 50 6.27 -2.12 5.14
CA LEU A 50 5.00 -2.08 5.88
C LEU A 50 3.88 -2.81 5.11
N VAL A 51 3.86 -2.66 3.78
CA VAL A 51 2.93 -3.40 2.93
C VAL A 51 3.14 -4.90 3.04
N TRP A 52 4.37 -5.40 3.08
CA TRP A 52 4.58 -6.83 3.30
C TRP A 52 4.05 -7.28 4.66
N LEU A 53 4.36 -6.53 5.73
CA LEU A 53 3.88 -6.83 7.08
C LEU A 53 2.36 -6.94 7.15
N LEU A 54 1.63 -6.07 6.46
CA LEU A 54 0.17 -6.06 6.52
C LEU A 54 -0.50 -6.92 5.46
N THR A 55 0.15 -7.18 4.32
CA THR A 55 -0.47 -7.95 3.22
C THR A 55 -0.13 -9.44 3.22
N HIS A 56 0.94 -9.87 3.88
CA HIS A 56 1.32 -11.30 3.87
C HIS A 56 0.26 -12.20 4.52
N ARG A 57 -0.61 -11.64 5.38
CA ARG A 57 -1.74 -12.36 6.02
C ARG A 57 -3.02 -12.37 5.19
N THR A 58 -3.15 -11.52 4.17
CA THR A 58 -4.31 -11.52 3.25
C THR A 58 -4.38 -12.81 2.45
N LYS A 59 -5.58 -13.38 2.33
CA LYS A 59 -5.84 -14.65 1.62
C LYS A 59 -6.20 -14.45 0.15
N THR A 60 -6.77 -13.30 -0.20
CA THR A 60 -7.27 -13.02 -1.55
C THR A 60 -6.43 -11.94 -2.25
N ARG A 61 -6.37 -12.00 -3.59
CA ARG A 61 -5.70 -10.96 -4.40
C ARG A 61 -6.41 -9.61 -4.31
N MET A 62 -7.74 -9.61 -4.16
CA MET A 62 -8.53 -8.39 -4.02
C MET A 62 -8.32 -7.72 -2.66
N GLY A 63 -8.27 -8.48 -1.57
CA GLY A 63 -7.92 -7.98 -0.25
C GLY A 63 -6.50 -7.42 -0.20
N ARG A 64 -5.53 -8.09 -0.82
CA ARG A 64 -4.16 -7.56 -0.94
C ARG A 64 -4.09 -6.19 -1.62
N ARG A 65 -4.84 -6.00 -2.71
CA ARG A 65 -4.89 -4.70 -3.41
C ARG A 65 -5.57 -3.63 -2.57
N LEU A 66 -6.66 -3.96 -1.88
CA LEU A 66 -7.38 -3.03 -1.02
C LEU A 66 -6.51 -2.63 0.20
N MET A 67 -5.82 -3.59 0.81
CA MET A 67 -4.88 -3.32 1.91
C MET A 67 -3.77 -2.37 1.46
N ARG A 68 -3.20 -2.61 0.27
CA ARG A 68 -2.19 -1.71 -0.33
C ARG A 68 -2.73 -0.28 -0.50
N GLU A 69 -4.02 -0.13 -0.83
CA GLU A 69 -4.69 1.16 -0.89
C GLU A 69 -4.85 1.79 0.49
N TRP A 70 -5.32 1.04 1.50
CA TRP A 70 -5.47 1.53 2.86
C TRP A 70 -4.16 2.05 3.45
N ILE A 71 -3.05 1.35 3.18
CA ILE A 71 -1.73 1.72 3.68
C ILE A 71 -1.22 3.04 3.08
N GLY A 72 -1.50 3.29 1.80
CA GLY A 72 -1.14 4.56 1.16
C GLY A 72 -2.12 5.70 1.40
N ARG A 73 -3.27 5.40 2.02
CA ARG A 73 -4.36 6.35 2.25
C ARG A 73 -4.92 6.19 3.66
N PRO A 74 -4.13 6.45 4.72
CA PRO A 74 -4.65 6.42 6.09
C PRO A 74 -5.84 7.38 6.25
N LEU A 75 -6.79 7.02 7.10
CA LEU A 75 -8.05 7.73 7.25
C LEU A 75 -7.89 8.98 8.13
N LEU A 76 -8.69 10.00 7.83
CA LEU A 76 -8.89 11.17 8.72
C LEU A 76 -10.23 11.11 9.47
N ASP A 77 -11.17 10.28 9.01
CA ASP A 77 -12.47 10.11 9.64
C ASP A 77 -12.37 9.19 10.86
N VAL A 78 -12.52 9.78 12.04
CA VAL A 78 -12.47 9.09 13.34
C VAL A 78 -13.54 8.00 13.44
N ASN A 79 -14.74 8.22 12.89
CA ASN A 79 -15.83 7.24 12.99
C ASN A 79 -15.51 6.01 12.15
N ALA A 80 -14.98 6.20 10.94
CA ALA A 80 -14.54 5.11 10.08
C ALA A 80 -13.34 4.35 10.70
N LEU A 81 -12.43 5.05 11.39
CA LEU A 81 -11.31 4.44 12.12
C LEU A 81 -11.78 3.59 13.30
N ARG A 82 -12.67 4.13 14.14
CA ARG A 82 -13.26 3.40 15.27
C ARG A 82 -14.00 2.16 14.79
N ALA A 83 -14.82 2.28 13.74
CA ALA A 83 -15.52 1.13 13.15
C ALA A 83 -14.55 0.02 12.67
N ARG A 84 -13.37 0.38 12.13
CA ARG A 84 -12.33 -0.60 11.77
C ARG A 84 -11.68 -1.22 13.01
N LEU A 85 -11.27 -0.40 13.99
CA LEU A 85 -10.63 -0.88 15.21
C LEU A 85 -11.54 -1.80 16.02
N ASP A 86 -12.83 -1.46 16.13
CA ASP A 86 -13.81 -2.27 16.85
C ASP A 86 -14.04 -3.61 16.12
N ALA A 87 -14.07 -3.60 14.79
CA ALA A 87 -14.10 -4.85 14.01
C ALA A 87 -12.83 -5.69 14.22
N VAL A 88 -11.65 -5.07 14.23
CA VAL A 88 -10.37 -5.76 14.46
C VAL A 88 -10.32 -6.36 15.86
N GLU A 89 -10.68 -5.60 16.89
CA GLU A 89 -10.75 -6.05 18.28
C GLU A 89 -11.68 -7.24 18.45
N GLU A 90 -12.86 -7.20 17.83
CA GLU A 90 -13.80 -8.30 17.86
C GLU A 90 -13.28 -9.54 17.11
N ILE A 91 -12.59 -9.39 15.98
CA ILE A 91 -11.98 -10.52 15.26
C ILE A 91 -10.85 -11.17 16.06
N VAL A 92 -10.11 -10.39 16.85
CA VAL A 92 -9.04 -10.89 17.73
C VAL A 92 -9.62 -11.62 18.95
N SER A 93 -10.65 -11.06 19.57
CA SER A 93 -11.22 -11.57 20.83
C SER A 93 -12.24 -12.69 20.64
N SER A 94 -12.97 -12.73 19.52
CA SER A 94 -14.04 -13.69 19.28
C SER A 94 -13.63 -14.85 18.36
N ASN A 95 -14.02 -16.07 18.73
CA ASN A 95 -13.96 -17.24 17.86
C ASN A 95 -15.36 -17.86 17.68
N THR A 96 -16.33 -17.01 17.38
CA THR A 96 -17.73 -17.40 17.15
C THR A 96 -17.86 -18.20 15.85
N TYR A 97 -18.88 -19.05 15.75
CA TYR A 97 -19.23 -19.78 14.51
C TYR A 97 -19.27 -18.89 13.26
N TYR A 98 -19.87 -17.69 13.35
CA TYR A 98 -19.92 -16.73 12.25
C TYR A 98 -18.54 -16.21 11.85
N MET A 99 -17.60 -16.09 12.78
CA MET A 99 -16.23 -15.66 12.51
C MET A 99 -15.45 -16.74 11.75
N GLU A 100 -15.61 -18.01 12.14
CA GLU A 100 -15.01 -19.14 11.42
C GLU A 100 -15.55 -19.25 9.99
N LYS A 101 -16.87 -19.03 9.80
CA LYS A 101 -17.46 -18.91 8.47
C LYS A 101 -16.87 -17.77 7.63
N LEU A 102 -16.70 -16.58 8.21
CA LEU A 102 -16.07 -15.45 7.51
C LEU A 102 -14.64 -15.79 7.07
N ARG A 103 -13.84 -16.42 7.94
CA ARG A 103 -12.49 -16.90 7.60
C ARG A 103 -12.52 -17.98 6.50
N GLY A 104 -13.46 -18.92 6.58
CA GLY A 104 -13.66 -19.99 5.61
C GLY A 104 -14.09 -19.49 4.22
N LEU A 105 -14.87 -18.40 4.16
CA LEU A 105 -15.29 -17.77 2.91
C LEU A 105 -14.10 -17.30 2.08
N LEU A 106 -13.03 -16.80 2.70
CA LEU A 106 -11.85 -16.29 1.99
C LEU A 106 -11.00 -17.39 1.34
N VAL A 107 -11.10 -18.64 1.81
CA VAL A 107 -10.30 -19.75 1.32
C VAL A 107 -10.72 -20.13 -0.10
N ASN A 108 -9.75 -20.16 -1.02
CA ASN A 108 -9.95 -20.45 -2.45
C ASN A 108 -10.96 -19.52 -3.15
N MET A 109 -11.14 -18.30 -2.64
CA MET A 109 -12.02 -17.31 -3.27
C MET A 109 -11.34 -16.73 -4.54
N PRO A 110 -12.00 -16.75 -5.71
CA PRO A 110 -11.48 -16.10 -6.91
C PRO A 110 -11.44 -14.59 -6.75
N ASP A 111 -10.72 -13.92 -7.65
CA ASP A 111 -10.61 -12.47 -7.67
C ASP A 111 -11.88 -11.81 -8.25
N LEU A 112 -12.91 -11.70 -7.42
CA LEU A 112 -14.23 -11.21 -7.80
C LEU A 112 -14.18 -9.76 -8.31
N VAL A 113 -13.41 -8.88 -7.66
CA VAL A 113 -13.31 -7.47 -8.06
C VAL A 113 -12.71 -7.32 -9.47
N ARG A 114 -11.59 -8.01 -9.75
CA ARG A 114 -10.96 -7.98 -11.09
C ARG A 114 -11.86 -8.63 -12.13
N GLY A 115 -12.50 -9.74 -11.77
CA GLY A 115 -13.45 -10.43 -12.61
C GLY A 115 -14.61 -9.55 -13.04
N LEU A 116 -15.33 -8.96 -12.09
CA LEU A 116 -16.44 -8.05 -12.35
C LEU A 116 -16.01 -6.80 -13.12
N THR A 117 -14.80 -6.28 -12.87
CA THR A 117 -14.24 -5.18 -13.67
C THR A 117 -14.05 -5.59 -15.14
N ARG A 118 -13.57 -6.81 -15.42
CA ARG A 118 -13.44 -7.31 -16.80
C ARG A 118 -14.80 -7.53 -17.47
N VAL A 119 -15.80 -7.99 -16.72
CA VAL A 119 -17.19 -8.12 -17.17
C VAL A 119 -17.76 -6.74 -17.54
N GLN A 120 -17.53 -5.72 -16.70
CA GLN A 120 -17.96 -4.35 -16.97
C GLN A 120 -17.36 -3.77 -18.27
N TYR A 121 -16.14 -4.16 -18.63
CA TYR A 121 -15.49 -3.76 -19.88
C TYR A 121 -15.77 -4.72 -21.06
N GLY A 122 -16.59 -5.75 -20.88
CA GLY A 122 -16.90 -6.73 -21.93
C GLY A 122 -15.71 -7.59 -22.37
N LYS A 123 -14.70 -7.76 -21.50
CA LYS A 123 -13.44 -8.47 -21.78
C LYS A 123 -13.28 -9.79 -21.01
N ALA A 124 -14.28 -10.19 -20.23
CA ALA A 124 -14.24 -11.47 -19.51
C ALA A 124 -14.43 -12.63 -20.49
N THR A 125 -13.83 -13.78 -20.22
CA THR A 125 -14.13 -15.02 -20.96
C THR A 125 -15.25 -15.81 -20.28
N PRO A 126 -15.93 -16.74 -20.97
CA PRO A 126 -16.95 -17.59 -20.35
C PRO A 126 -16.44 -18.35 -19.12
N THR A 127 -15.20 -18.86 -19.14
CA THR A 127 -14.60 -19.55 -17.99
C THR A 127 -14.38 -18.60 -16.80
N GLU A 128 -13.86 -17.39 -17.06
CA GLU A 128 -13.69 -16.37 -16.02
C GLU A 128 -15.05 -16.01 -15.41
N LEU A 129 -16.06 -15.79 -16.25
CA LEU A 129 -17.41 -15.42 -15.82
C LEU A 129 -18.04 -16.50 -14.94
N ALA A 130 -18.00 -17.77 -15.36
CA ALA A 130 -18.51 -18.87 -14.56
C ALA A 130 -17.81 -18.97 -13.20
N THR A 131 -16.48 -18.79 -13.17
CA THR A 131 -15.70 -18.80 -11.92
C THR A 131 -16.16 -17.70 -10.96
N ILE A 132 -16.43 -16.50 -11.47
CA ILE A 132 -16.90 -15.35 -10.69
C ILE A 132 -18.32 -15.62 -10.16
N LEU A 133 -19.25 -16.06 -11.03
CA LEU A 133 -20.63 -16.33 -10.64
C LEU A 133 -20.74 -17.44 -9.60
N VAL A 134 -19.97 -18.52 -9.74
CA VAL A 134 -19.88 -19.58 -8.71
C VAL A 134 -19.36 -19.02 -7.38
N GLY A 135 -18.34 -18.16 -7.43
CA GLY A 135 -17.83 -17.47 -6.23
C GLY A 135 -18.89 -16.57 -5.56
N LEU A 136 -19.66 -15.81 -6.35
CA LEU A 136 -20.73 -14.95 -5.84
C LEU A 136 -21.89 -15.75 -5.24
N VAL A 137 -22.29 -16.87 -5.86
CA VAL A 137 -23.31 -17.76 -5.29
C VAL A 137 -22.82 -18.38 -3.98
N ARG A 138 -21.55 -18.81 -3.91
CA ARG A 138 -20.95 -19.32 -2.66
C ARG A 138 -21.05 -18.27 -1.54
N VAL A 139 -20.65 -17.04 -1.81
CA VAL A 139 -20.74 -15.91 -0.85
C VAL A 139 -22.17 -15.71 -0.38
N ALA A 140 -23.12 -15.70 -1.32
CA ALA A 140 -24.52 -15.47 -1.01
C ALA A 140 -25.18 -16.62 -0.23
N SER A 141 -24.67 -17.84 -0.37
CA SER A 141 -25.20 -19.02 0.32
C SER A 141 -24.63 -19.25 1.72
N GLU A 142 -23.49 -18.63 2.05
CA GLU A 142 -22.78 -18.87 3.31
C GLU A 142 -23.55 -18.31 4.53
N PHE A 143 -24.24 -17.18 4.32
CA PHE A 143 -25.03 -16.47 5.31
C PHE A 143 -26.49 -16.34 4.85
N LYS A 144 -27.42 -16.50 5.77
CA LYS A 144 -28.85 -16.26 5.54
C LYS A 144 -29.21 -14.81 5.90
N PRO A 145 -30.25 -14.22 5.31
CA PRO A 145 -30.74 -12.89 5.71
C PRO A 145 -31.05 -12.78 7.21
N GLU A 146 -31.55 -13.87 7.81
CA GLU A 146 -31.89 -13.99 9.23
C GLU A 146 -30.65 -13.89 10.15
N ASP A 147 -29.48 -14.35 9.68
CA ASP A 147 -28.24 -14.29 10.45
C ASP A 147 -27.81 -12.84 10.74
N GLY A 148 -28.11 -11.91 9.83
CA GLY A 148 -27.84 -10.49 10.01
C GLY A 148 -28.80 -9.79 10.98
N ALA A 149 -30.03 -10.28 11.10
CA ALA A 149 -31.05 -9.70 11.98
C ALA A 149 -30.72 -9.90 13.46
N GLY A 150 -30.03 -11.01 13.79
CA GLY A 150 -29.62 -11.33 15.15
C GLY A 150 -28.45 -10.48 15.70
N LYS A 151 -27.83 -9.62 14.86
CA LYS A 151 -26.62 -8.86 15.19
C LYS A 151 -25.60 -9.69 16.00
N PRO A 152 -25.05 -10.76 15.41
CA PRO A 152 -24.19 -11.69 16.14
C PRO A 152 -22.85 -11.07 16.55
N PHE A 153 -22.51 -9.90 16.00
CA PHE A 153 -21.30 -9.15 16.33
C PHE A 153 -21.63 -7.88 17.12
N HIS A 154 -20.68 -7.39 17.91
CA HIS A 154 -20.74 -6.07 18.55
C HIS A 154 -20.41 -4.95 17.56
N SER A 155 -19.50 -5.19 16.63
CA SER A 155 -19.08 -4.25 15.60
C SER A 155 -20.19 -4.00 14.58
N GLU A 156 -20.58 -2.73 14.42
CA GLU A 156 -21.52 -2.31 13.39
C GLU A 156 -21.02 -2.64 11.98
N LEU A 157 -19.70 -2.54 11.75
CA LEU A 157 -19.10 -2.82 10.44
C LEU A 157 -19.29 -4.29 10.06
N LEU A 158 -19.05 -5.22 10.99
CA LEU A 158 -19.22 -6.66 10.74
C LEU A 158 -20.70 -7.03 10.55
N ASN A 159 -21.60 -6.44 11.34
CA ASN A 159 -23.05 -6.64 11.16
C ASN A 159 -23.55 -6.10 9.81
N ASN A 160 -23.06 -4.94 9.39
CA ASN A 160 -23.39 -4.38 8.07
C ASN A 160 -22.88 -5.27 6.92
N ILE A 161 -21.72 -5.91 7.10
CA ILE A 161 -21.22 -6.90 6.15
C ILE A 161 -22.18 -8.10 6.11
N LEU A 162 -22.52 -8.70 7.25
CA LEU A 162 -23.39 -9.88 7.31
C LEU A 162 -24.79 -9.64 6.71
N THR A 163 -25.37 -8.45 6.92
CA THR A 163 -26.66 -8.08 6.35
C THR A 163 -26.59 -7.86 4.83
N THR A 164 -25.44 -7.40 4.32
CA THR A 164 -25.29 -7.07 2.89
C THR A 164 -24.92 -8.29 2.04
N LEU A 165 -24.10 -9.22 2.53
CA LEU A 165 -23.66 -10.41 1.76
C LEU A 165 -24.81 -11.23 1.14
N PRO A 166 -25.93 -11.56 1.84
CA PRO A 166 -26.99 -12.39 1.28
C PRO A 166 -27.84 -11.68 0.21
N THR A 167 -27.74 -10.35 0.09
CA THR A 167 -28.57 -9.57 -0.87
C THR A 167 -28.35 -9.95 -2.33
N ILE A 168 -27.18 -10.51 -2.66
CA ILE A 168 -26.81 -10.93 -4.02
C ILE A 168 -27.28 -12.35 -4.37
N ALA A 169 -27.98 -13.05 -3.48
CA ALA A 169 -28.38 -14.45 -3.71
C ALA A 169 -29.25 -14.63 -4.96
N GLU A 170 -30.31 -13.82 -5.10
CA GLU A 170 -31.22 -13.89 -6.25
C GLU A 170 -30.52 -13.50 -7.57
N PRO A 171 -29.83 -12.33 -7.68
CA PRO A 171 -29.10 -12.00 -8.90
C PRO A 171 -28.03 -13.04 -9.28
N ALA A 172 -27.21 -13.48 -8.32
CA ALA A 172 -26.12 -14.40 -8.61
C ALA A 172 -26.63 -15.78 -9.07
N ARG A 173 -27.71 -16.30 -8.46
CA ARG A 173 -28.35 -17.56 -8.89
C ARG A 173 -28.98 -17.43 -10.27
N THR A 174 -29.67 -16.32 -10.52
CA THR A 174 -30.31 -16.04 -11.83
C THR A 174 -29.27 -16.04 -12.95
N PHE A 175 -28.15 -15.32 -12.77
CA PHE A 175 -27.09 -15.30 -13.78
C PHE A 175 -26.37 -16.64 -13.91
N LEU A 176 -26.15 -17.38 -12.82
CA LEU A 176 -25.52 -18.69 -12.88
C LEU A 176 -26.42 -19.73 -13.58
N ALA A 177 -27.73 -19.68 -13.36
CA ALA A 177 -28.70 -20.60 -13.97
C ALA A 177 -28.86 -20.37 -15.49
N ALA A 178 -28.58 -19.16 -15.97
CA ALA A 178 -28.64 -18.80 -17.39
C ALA A 178 -27.49 -19.39 -18.23
N ILE A 179 -26.46 -19.99 -17.60
CA ILE A 179 -25.29 -20.52 -18.28
C ILE A 179 -25.05 -22.00 -17.99
N ASP A 180 -24.57 -22.74 -19.00
CA ASP A 180 -24.07 -24.10 -18.83
C ASP A 180 -22.60 -24.07 -18.38
N LEU A 181 -22.33 -24.71 -17.24
CA LEU A 181 -21.01 -24.71 -16.63
C LEU A 181 -19.97 -25.51 -17.41
N LYS A 182 -20.37 -26.51 -18.21
CA LYS A 182 -19.42 -27.32 -19.01
C LYS A 182 -18.99 -26.52 -20.24
N ALA A 183 -19.94 -25.90 -20.94
CA ALA A 183 -19.67 -25.01 -22.07
C ALA A 183 -18.84 -23.79 -21.65
N ALA A 184 -19.15 -23.18 -20.50
CA ALA A 184 -18.37 -22.06 -19.97
C ALA A 184 -16.90 -22.43 -19.71
N ARG A 185 -16.63 -23.62 -19.16
CA ARG A 185 -15.26 -24.13 -18.94
C ARG A 185 -14.51 -24.43 -20.24
N ALA A 186 -15.22 -24.76 -21.31
CA ALA A 186 -14.66 -24.94 -22.65
C ALA A 186 -14.47 -23.61 -23.41
N ASN A 187 -14.93 -22.48 -22.86
CA ASN A 187 -15.04 -21.19 -23.56
C ASN A 187 -15.87 -21.27 -24.85
N ASP A 188 -16.89 -22.14 -24.86
CA ASP A 188 -17.84 -22.22 -25.97
C ASP A 188 -18.99 -21.25 -25.73
N GLU A 189 -18.95 -20.10 -26.41
CA GLU A 189 -19.99 -19.07 -26.33
C GLU A 189 -21.30 -19.51 -27.00
N ALA A 190 -21.26 -20.42 -27.98
CA ALA A 190 -22.43 -20.86 -28.71
C ALA A 190 -23.24 -21.90 -27.92
N ALA A 191 -22.58 -22.76 -27.15
CA ALA A 191 -23.21 -23.74 -26.26
C ALA A 191 -23.44 -23.22 -24.82
N LEU A 192 -23.17 -21.93 -24.57
CA LEU A 192 -23.18 -21.36 -23.22
C LEU A 192 -24.56 -21.30 -22.58
N TRP A 193 -25.63 -21.17 -23.36
CA TRP A 193 -26.95 -20.80 -22.86
C TRP A 193 -27.81 -22.03 -22.53
N THR A 194 -28.41 -22.05 -21.35
CA THR A 194 -29.33 -23.11 -20.90
C THR A 194 -30.74 -22.95 -21.45
N ASP A 195 -31.17 -21.71 -21.67
CA ASP A 195 -32.46 -21.36 -22.27
C ASP A 195 -32.24 -20.97 -23.76
N PRO A 196 -32.67 -21.83 -24.71
CA PRO A 196 -32.56 -21.54 -26.15
C PRO A 196 -33.39 -20.34 -26.60
N ASP A 197 -34.51 -20.05 -25.93
CA ASP A 197 -35.46 -19.02 -26.34
C ASP A 197 -34.94 -17.61 -26.06
N LYS A 198 -33.98 -17.47 -25.13
CA LYS A 198 -33.37 -16.19 -24.78
C LYS A 198 -32.55 -15.59 -25.93
N TYR A 199 -31.93 -16.43 -26.75
CA TYR A 199 -31.09 -16.01 -27.88
C TYR A 199 -31.44 -16.82 -29.13
N PRO A 200 -32.60 -16.55 -29.77
CA PRO A 200 -33.11 -17.36 -30.89
C PRO A 200 -32.15 -17.38 -32.08
N GLU A 201 -31.45 -16.27 -32.36
CA GLU A 201 -30.45 -16.17 -33.43
C GLU A 201 -29.36 -17.27 -33.35
N ILE A 202 -29.02 -17.72 -32.13
CA ILE A 202 -28.02 -18.78 -31.92
C ILE A 202 -28.61 -20.15 -32.29
N GLN A 203 -29.86 -20.41 -31.88
CA GLN A 203 -30.53 -21.66 -32.20
C GLN A 203 -30.81 -21.76 -33.70
N ASP A 204 -31.28 -20.68 -34.33
CA ASP A 204 -31.50 -20.60 -35.77
C ASP A 204 -30.22 -20.93 -36.55
N ALA A 205 -29.08 -20.38 -36.13
CA ALA A 205 -27.80 -20.64 -36.77
C ALA A 205 -27.33 -22.10 -36.55
N LYS A 206 -27.57 -22.70 -35.38
CA LYS A 206 -27.30 -24.12 -35.12
C LYS A 206 -28.17 -25.04 -35.98
N ASP A 207 -29.44 -24.71 -36.13
CA ASP A 207 -30.39 -25.47 -36.93
C ASP A 207 -29.98 -25.41 -38.41
N CYS A 208 -29.61 -24.24 -38.93
CA CYS A 208 -29.05 -24.09 -40.28
C CYS A 208 -27.80 -24.97 -40.49
N ILE A 209 -26.87 -25.01 -39.52
CA ILE A 209 -25.68 -25.86 -39.60
C ILE A 209 -26.08 -27.34 -39.64
N SER A 210 -27.04 -27.76 -38.81
CA SER A 210 -27.55 -29.14 -38.77
C SER A 210 -28.22 -29.55 -40.08
N ILE A 211 -28.94 -28.63 -40.73
CA ILE A 211 -29.52 -28.82 -42.06
C ILE A 211 -28.42 -29.09 -43.09
N CYS A 212 -27.37 -28.24 -43.15
CA CYS A 212 -26.25 -28.46 -44.07
C CYS A 212 -25.54 -29.81 -43.82
N GLU A 213 -25.37 -30.21 -42.56
CA GLU A 213 -24.76 -31.51 -42.23
C GLU A 213 -25.64 -32.68 -42.66
N SER A 214 -26.96 -32.53 -42.58
CA SER A 214 -27.94 -33.51 -43.08
C SER A 214 -27.92 -33.60 -44.62
N GLU A 215 -27.82 -32.46 -45.31
CA GLU A 215 -27.67 -32.41 -46.77
C GLU A 215 -26.37 -33.08 -47.24
N LEU A 216 -25.24 -32.84 -46.54
CA LEU A 216 -23.97 -33.53 -46.82
C LEU A 216 -24.10 -35.06 -46.61
N ALA A 217 -24.77 -35.49 -45.55
CA ALA A 217 -25.02 -36.91 -45.30
C ALA A 217 -25.91 -37.55 -46.39
N GLN A 218 -26.86 -36.80 -46.95
CA GLN A 218 -27.66 -37.24 -48.10
C GLN A 218 -26.83 -37.30 -49.38
N HIS A 219 -26.03 -36.27 -49.67
CA HIS A 219 -25.16 -36.22 -50.84
C HIS A 219 -24.13 -37.36 -50.85
N LEU A 220 -23.66 -37.81 -49.67
CA LEU A 220 -22.78 -38.97 -49.56
C LEU A 220 -23.38 -40.24 -50.21
N LYS A 221 -24.70 -40.43 -50.14
CA LYS A 221 -25.39 -41.57 -50.77
C LYS A 221 -25.27 -41.51 -52.30
N GLU A 222 -25.28 -40.31 -52.87
CA GLU A 222 -25.13 -40.08 -54.31
C GLU A 222 -23.69 -40.30 -54.74
N VAL A 223 -22.73 -39.76 -53.98
CA VAL A 223 -21.29 -39.96 -54.20
C VAL A 223 -20.93 -41.45 -54.20
N ARG A 224 -21.49 -42.25 -53.27
CA ARG A 224 -21.30 -43.71 -53.22
C ARG A 224 -21.76 -44.41 -54.50
N LYS A 225 -22.86 -43.95 -55.13
CA LYS A 225 -23.38 -44.49 -56.40
C LYS A 225 -22.45 -44.14 -57.56
N VAL A 226 -21.96 -42.89 -57.62
CA VAL A 226 -21.06 -42.41 -58.67
C VAL A 226 -19.71 -43.14 -58.65
N VAL A 227 -19.10 -43.28 -57.48
CA VAL A 227 -17.79 -43.96 -57.31
C VAL A 227 -17.92 -45.49 -57.26
N LYS A 228 -19.15 -46.01 -57.22
CA LYS A 228 -19.47 -47.45 -57.09
C LYS A 228 -18.80 -48.11 -55.87
N LYS A 229 -18.71 -47.37 -54.76
CA LYS A 229 -18.12 -47.85 -53.50
C LYS A 229 -19.08 -47.60 -52.33
N PRO A 230 -19.82 -48.63 -51.87
CA PRO A 230 -20.83 -48.46 -50.84
C PRO A 230 -20.25 -48.17 -49.44
N ALA A 231 -19.00 -48.54 -49.19
CA ALA A 231 -18.30 -48.32 -47.91
C ALA A 231 -17.61 -46.94 -47.80
N LEU A 232 -17.78 -46.05 -48.79
CA LEU A 232 -17.12 -44.75 -48.80
C LEU A 232 -17.73 -43.82 -47.74
N ASN A 233 -16.88 -43.25 -46.89
CA ASN A 233 -17.22 -42.17 -45.95
C ASN A 233 -16.37 -40.95 -46.26
N TYR A 234 -16.85 -39.79 -45.84
CA TYR A 234 -16.04 -38.59 -45.85
C TYR A 234 -14.86 -38.71 -44.89
N VAL A 235 -13.72 -38.15 -45.28
CA VAL A 235 -12.50 -38.13 -44.47
C VAL A 235 -12.12 -36.68 -44.20
N THR A 236 -11.61 -36.41 -43.00
CA THR A 236 -11.02 -35.13 -42.66
C THR A 236 -9.50 -35.28 -42.63
N VAL A 237 -8.78 -34.53 -43.47
CA VAL A 237 -7.31 -34.56 -43.52
C VAL A 237 -6.76 -33.14 -43.49
N SER A 238 -5.81 -32.90 -42.58
CA SER A 238 -5.17 -31.59 -42.40
C SER A 238 -6.17 -30.43 -42.19
N GLY A 239 -7.26 -30.70 -41.47
CA GLY A 239 -8.31 -29.71 -41.18
C GLY A 239 -9.34 -29.50 -42.30
N ILE A 240 -9.20 -30.15 -43.46
CA ILE A 240 -10.18 -30.08 -44.54
C ILE A 240 -11.19 -31.21 -44.37
N GLU A 241 -12.44 -30.86 -44.08
CA GLU A 241 -13.56 -31.79 -43.88
C GLU A 241 -14.18 -32.25 -45.22
N TYR A 242 -15.01 -33.29 -45.15
CA TYR A 242 -15.85 -33.77 -46.27
C TYR A 242 -15.08 -34.19 -47.54
N LEU A 243 -13.84 -34.71 -47.40
CA LEU A 243 -13.06 -35.17 -48.55
C LEU A 243 -13.55 -36.52 -49.06
N VAL A 244 -13.73 -36.62 -50.38
CA VAL A 244 -14.00 -37.89 -51.07
C VAL A 244 -12.66 -38.52 -51.45
N GLU A 245 -12.25 -39.55 -50.72
CA GLU A 245 -10.98 -40.24 -50.94
C GLU A 245 -11.15 -41.40 -51.95
N VAL A 246 -10.42 -41.31 -53.07
CA VAL A 246 -10.46 -42.31 -54.15
C VAL A 246 -9.04 -42.83 -54.44
N PRO A 247 -8.80 -44.15 -54.46
CA PRO A 247 -7.50 -44.72 -54.85
C PRO A 247 -7.07 -44.28 -56.25
N LEU A 248 -5.75 -44.10 -56.48
CA LEU A 248 -5.25 -43.66 -57.79
C LEU A 248 -5.68 -44.57 -58.95
N ARG A 249 -5.85 -45.87 -58.68
CA ARG A 249 -6.33 -46.87 -59.65
C ARG A 249 -7.72 -46.54 -60.20
N ASP A 250 -8.55 -45.91 -59.36
CA ASP A 250 -9.96 -45.61 -59.63
C ASP A 250 -10.17 -44.14 -60.01
N SER A 251 -9.10 -43.38 -60.21
CA SER A 251 -9.14 -41.96 -60.58
C SER A 251 -9.92 -41.68 -61.86
N LYS A 252 -10.01 -42.65 -62.78
CA LYS A 252 -10.80 -42.55 -64.02
C LYS A 252 -12.32 -42.57 -63.80
N LEU A 253 -12.79 -43.06 -62.65
CA LEU A 253 -14.21 -43.10 -62.29
C LEU A 253 -14.71 -41.75 -61.74
N VAL A 254 -13.80 -40.81 -61.46
CA VAL A 254 -14.12 -39.51 -60.89
C VAL A 254 -14.63 -38.57 -62.00
N PRO A 255 -15.83 -37.97 -61.86
CA PRO A 255 -16.33 -37.01 -62.82
C PRO A 255 -15.40 -35.79 -63.00
N PRO A 256 -15.26 -35.24 -64.22
CA PRO A 256 -14.36 -34.10 -64.49
C PRO A 256 -14.78 -32.81 -63.79
N LYS A 257 -16.04 -32.72 -63.32
CA LYS A 257 -16.56 -31.58 -62.56
C LYS A 257 -16.07 -31.54 -61.10
N TRP A 258 -15.40 -32.60 -60.61
CA TRP A 258 -14.91 -32.64 -59.24
C TRP A 258 -13.56 -31.95 -59.12
N VAL A 259 -13.41 -31.17 -58.06
CA VAL A 259 -12.18 -30.41 -57.80
C VAL A 259 -11.25 -31.27 -56.95
N LYS A 260 -10.02 -31.49 -57.43
CA LYS A 260 -8.98 -32.21 -56.68
C LYS A 260 -8.38 -31.28 -55.62
N ILE A 261 -8.48 -31.67 -54.35
CA ILE A 261 -8.01 -30.86 -53.21
C ILE A 261 -6.61 -31.27 -52.77
N SER A 262 -6.37 -32.57 -52.62
CA SER A 262 -5.05 -33.09 -52.25
C SER A 262 -4.82 -34.48 -52.84
N SER A 263 -3.56 -34.93 -52.87
CA SER A 263 -3.23 -36.30 -53.22
C SER A 263 -2.01 -36.78 -52.47
N THR A 264 -2.00 -38.07 -52.15
CA THR A 264 -0.84 -38.81 -51.64
C THR A 264 -0.39 -39.83 -52.69
N LYS A 265 0.65 -40.61 -52.37
CA LYS A 265 1.15 -41.68 -53.27
C LYS A 265 0.10 -42.77 -53.55
N ALA A 266 -0.92 -42.94 -52.71
CA ALA A 266 -1.90 -44.02 -52.83
C ALA A 266 -3.31 -43.53 -53.23
N VAL A 267 -3.71 -42.34 -52.80
CA VAL A 267 -5.09 -41.84 -52.92
C VAL A 267 -5.13 -40.37 -53.38
N SER A 268 -6.17 -40.03 -54.15
CA SER A 268 -6.51 -38.64 -54.50
C SER A 268 -7.81 -38.26 -53.79
N ARG A 269 -7.87 -37.02 -53.31
CA ARG A 269 -8.99 -36.50 -52.53
C ARG A 269 -9.66 -35.36 -53.27
N PHE A 270 -10.99 -35.40 -53.34
CA PHE A 270 -11.79 -34.50 -54.15
C PHE A 270 -12.94 -33.88 -53.36
N HIS A 271 -13.40 -32.71 -53.80
CA HIS A 271 -14.69 -32.15 -53.44
C HIS A 271 -15.59 -32.09 -54.69
N THR A 272 -16.86 -32.45 -54.52
CA THR A 272 -17.87 -32.25 -55.57
C THR A 272 -18.31 -30.78 -55.58
N PRO A 273 -18.86 -30.26 -56.69
CA PRO A 273 -19.42 -28.90 -56.72
C PRO A 273 -20.48 -28.65 -55.63
N GLU A 274 -21.24 -29.69 -55.28
CA GLU A 274 -22.27 -29.64 -54.25
C GLU A 274 -21.67 -29.61 -52.83
N ILE A 275 -20.63 -30.41 -52.56
CA ILE A 275 -19.86 -30.32 -51.30
C ILE A 275 -19.27 -28.93 -51.13
N LEU A 276 -18.70 -28.34 -52.19
CA LEU A 276 -18.16 -26.97 -52.13
C LEU A 276 -19.25 -25.94 -51.80
N LYS A 277 -20.44 -26.08 -52.38
CA LYS A 277 -21.58 -25.19 -52.12
C LYS A 277 -22.06 -25.32 -50.67
N ILE A 278 -22.38 -26.53 -50.22
CA ILE A 278 -22.92 -26.77 -48.87
C ILE A 278 -21.88 -26.46 -47.79
N THR A 279 -20.59 -26.76 -48.02
CA THR A 279 -19.52 -26.43 -47.08
C THR A 279 -19.37 -24.92 -46.94
N LYS A 280 -19.45 -24.17 -48.05
CA LYS A 280 -19.42 -22.71 -48.03
C LYS A 280 -20.61 -22.12 -47.27
N GLU A 281 -21.82 -22.64 -47.48
CA GLU A 281 -23.03 -22.23 -46.74
C GLU A 281 -22.89 -22.56 -45.24
N ARG A 282 -22.41 -23.77 -44.90
CA ARG A 282 -22.13 -24.16 -43.51
C ARG A 282 -21.09 -23.26 -42.84
N GLU A 283 -20.03 -22.87 -43.54
CA GLU A 283 -19.03 -21.92 -43.05
C GLU A 283 -19.65 -20.55 -42.75
N GLN A 284 -20.52 -20.04 -43.64
CA GLN A 284 -21.26 -18.79 -43.40
C GLN A 284 -22.17 -18.88 -42.16
N HIS A 285 -22.86 -20.01 -41.97
CA HIS A 285 -23.68 -20.23 -40.77
C HIS A 285 -22.82 -20.35 -39.50
N LYS A 286 -21.63 -20.96 -39.57
CA LYS A 286 -20.67 -20.99 -38.46
C LYS A 286 -20.15 -19.60 -38.08
N GLU A 287 -19.84 -18.76 -39.08
CA GLU A 287 -19.46 -17.36 -38.84
C GLU A 287 -20.59 -16.57 -38.20
N THR A 288 -21.82 -16.76 -38.69
CA THR A 288 -23.03 -16.15 -38.12
C THR A 288 -23.26 -16.58 -36.68
N LEU A 289 -23.14 -17.89 -36.41
CA LEU A 289 -23.23 -18.45 -35.06
C LEU A 289 -22.21 -17.82 -34.12
N ALA A 290 -20.94 -17.70 -34.55
CA ALA A 290 -19.89 -17.08 -33.75
C ALA A 290 -20.17 -15.58 -33.48
N ALA A 291 -20.67 -14.85 -34.47
CA ALA A 291 -21.04 -13.44 -34.32
C ALA A 291 -22.22 -13.25 -33.35
N SER A 292 -23.29 -14.03 -33.50
CA SER A 292 -24.47 -13.97 -32.63
C SER A 292 -24.15 -14.44 -31.21
N ALA A 293 -23.34 -15.49 -31.05
CA ALA A 293 -22.87 -15.95 -29.73
C ALA A 293 -22.08 -14.85 -29.00
N LYS A 294 -21.16 -14.19 -29.70
CA LYS A 294 -20.37 -13.07 -29.14
C LYS A 294 -21.25 -11.89 -28.76
N LYS A 295 -22.23 -11.54 -29.59
CA LYS A 295 -23.20 -10.46 -29.32
C LYS A 295 -24.06 -10.79 -28.09
N ALA A 296 -24.56 -12.03 -27.99
CA ALA A 296 -25.30 -12.51 -26.83
C ALA A 296 -24.46 -12.44 -25.54
N PHE A 297 -23.21 -12.89 -25.62
CA PHE A 297 -22.29 -12.89 -24.48
C PHE A 297 -21.92 -11.47 -24.02
N GLN A 298 -21.75 -10.53 -24.95
CA GLN A 298 -21.55 -9.11 -24.62
C GLN A 298 -22.80 -8.50 -23.96
N SER A 299 -24.00 -8.82 -24.45
CA SER A 299 -25.25 -8.38 -23.84
C SER A 299 -25.38 -8.90 -22.41
N PHE A 300 -25.08 -10.19 -22.19
CA PHE A 300 -25.14 -10.80 -20.86
C PHE A 300 -24.13 -10.17 -19.88
N GLN A 301 -22.91 -9.86 -20.35
CA GLN A 301 -21.94 -9.12 -19.55
C GLN A 301 -22.44 -7.72 -19.17
N ALA A 302 -23.18 -7.04 -20.06
CA ALA A 302 -23.78 -5.75 -19.78
C ALA A 302 -24.86 -5.87 -18.69
N ASP A 303 -25.74 -6.88 -18.75
CA ASP A 303 -26.78 -7.13 -17.73
C ASP A 303 -26.16 -7.33 -16.34
N ILE A 304 -25.07 -8.11 -16.26
CA ILE A 304 -24.33 -8.31 -15.00
C ILE A 304 -23.70 -7.00 -14.52
N ALA A 305 -23.16 -6.19 -15.43
CA ALA A 305 -22.52 -4.92 -15.11
C ALA A 305 -23.51 -3.87 -14.56
N GLU A 306 -24.80 -3.96 -14.90
CA GLU A 306 -25.86 -3.12 -14.33
C GLU A 306 -26.21 -3.51 -12.89
N CYS A 307 -25.91 -4.75 -12.47
CA CYS A 307 -26.16 -5.22 -11.10
C CYS A 307 -25.09 -4.71 -10.12
N HIS A 308 -25.28 -3.49 -9.62
CA HIS A 308 -24.34 -2.83 -8.72
C HIS A 308 -24.07 -3.60 -7.40
N GLN A 309 -25.06 -4.35 -6.91
CA GLN A 309 -24.94 -5.14 -5.68
C GLN A 309 -23.78 -6.14 -5.73
N LEU A 310 -23.52 -6.75 -6.89
CA LEU A 310 -22.40 -7.70 -7.07
C LEU A 310 -21.05 -7.02 -6.83
N VAL A 311 -20.91 -5.77 -7.31
CA VAL A 311 -19.69 -4.98 -7.12
C VAL A 311 -19.52 -4.60 -5.65
N VAL A 312 -20.59 -4.16 -4.98
CA VAL A 312 -20.55 -3.80 -3.54
C VAL A 312 -20.12 -5.00 -2.70
N VAL A 313 -20.78 -6.16 -2.88
CA VAL A 313 -20.45 -7.38 -2.12
C VAL A 313 -19.03 -7.85 -2.42
N SER A 314 -18.57 -7.80 -3.67
CA SER A 314 -17.18 -8.16 -4.01
C SER A 314 -16.14 -7.30 -3.27
N ARG A 315 -16.43 -6.01 -3.06
CA ARG A 315 -15.58 -5.10 -2.29
C ARG A 315 -15.64 -5.40 -0.80
N LEU A 316 -16.82 -5.74 -0.26
CA LEU A 316 -16.96 -6.13 1.15
C LEU A 316 -16.14 -7.38 1.49
N ILE A 317 -16.04 -8.36 0.59
CA ILE A 317 -15.17 -9.52 0.82
C ILE A 317 -13.70 -9.10 0.89
N ALA A 318 -13.27 -8.15 0.05
CA ALA A 318 -11.93 -7.59 0.16
C ALA A 318 -11.73 -6.85 1.49
N VAL A 319 -12.74 -6.13 1.99
CA VAL A 319 -12.72 -5.49 3.32
C VAL A 319 -12.57 -6.53 4.43
N ILE A 320 -13.33 -7.63 4.39
CA ILE A 320 -13.23 -8.74 5.36
C ILE A 320 -11.80 -9.29 5.40
N ASP A 321 -11.20 -9.54 4.23
CA ASP A 321 -9.83 -10.04 4.13
C ASP A 321 -8.81 -9.05 4.71
N CYS A 322 -9.00 -7.74 4.48
CA CYS A 322 -8.16 -6.71 5.11
C CYS A 322 -8.32 -6.69 6.63
N LEU A 323 -9.55 -6.73 7.16
CA LEU A 323 -9.81 -6.72 8.60
C LEU A 323 -9.23 -7.95 9.31
N ILE A 324 -9.38 -9.14 8.71
CA ILE A 324 -8.77 -10.38 9.23
C ILE A 324 -7.24 -10.28 9.19
N SER A 325 -6.67 -9.66 8.16
CA SER A 325 -5.23 -9.42 8.05
C SER A 325 -4.73 -8.47 9.14
N LEU A 326 -5.44 -7.37 9.42
CA LEU A 326 -5.13 -6.46 10.52
C LEU A 326 -5.25 -7.14 11.88
N ALA A 327 -6.31 -7.95 12.09
CA ALA A 327 -6.50 -8.72 13.31
C ALA A 327 -5.36 -9.73 13.53
N ALA A 328 -4.87 -10.40 12.48
CA ALA A 328 -3.73 -11.28 12.58
C ALA A 328 -2.44 -10.55 12.98
N THR A 329 -2.25 -9.29 12.56
CA THR A 329 -1.15 -8.44 13.02
C THR A 329 -1.36 -7.99 14.46
N ALA A 330 -2.59 -7.62 14.82
CA ALA A 330 -2.99 -7.19 16.17
C ALA A 330 -2.87 -8.29 17.23
N SER A 331 -2.98 -9.57 16.86
CA SER A 331 -2.75 -10.70 17.76
C SER A 331 -1.25 -10.93 18.07
N GLY A 332 -0.35 -10.14 17.50
CA GLY A 332 1.07 -10.18 17.83
C GLY A 332 1.36 -9.77 19.28
N PRO A 333 2.49 -10.22 19.87
CA PRO A 333 2.83 -9.89 21.24
C PRO A 333 3.03 -8.37 21.44
N GLY A 334 2.38 -7.82 22.46
CA GLY A 334 2.48 -6.40 22.83
C GLY A 334 1.84 -5.42 21.83
N TYR A 335 0.94 -5.88 20.96
CA TYR A 335 0.12 -4.98 20.15
C TYR A 335 -1.08 -4.50 20.97
N THR A 336 -1.36 -3.20 20.91
CA THR A 336 -2.44 -2.57 21.66
C THR A 336 -3.39 -1.79 20.76
N LYS A 337 -4.65 -1.63 21.20
CA LYS A 337 -5.64 -0.80 20.52
C LYS A 337 -5.31 0.68 20.76
N PRO A 338 -4.99 1.47 19.72
CA PRO A 338 -4.71 2.88 19.92
C PRO A 338 -5.97 3.66 20.32
N THR A 339 -5.79 4.68 21.15
CA THR A 339 -6.87 5.58 21.59
C THR A 339 -6.82 6.88 20.80
N PHE A 340 -7.95 7.23 20.17
CA PHE A 340 -8.07 8.46 19.39
C PHE A 340 -8.76 9.57 20.17
N VAL A 341 -8.08 10.72 20.31
CA VAL A 341 -8.60 11.94 20.93
C VAL A 341 -8.84 13.04 19.90
N SER A 342 -9.57 14.09 20.29
CA SER A 342 -9.93 15.17 19.36
C SER A 342 -8.80 16.18 19.18
N GLU A 343 -8.06 16.42 20.25
CA GLU A 343 -6.95 17.33 20.37
C GLU A 343 -5.74 16.81 19.57
N PRO A 344 -4.88 17.70 19.04
CA PRO A 344 -3.60 17.29 18.47
C PRO A 344 -2.70 16.78 19.60
N CYS A 345 -2.55 15.47 19.72
CA CYS A 345 -1.62 14.86 20.66
C CYS A 345 -0.93 13.64 20.04
N LEU A 346 0.20 13.25 20.60
CA LEU A 346 0.83 11.98 20.32
C LEU A 346 1.56 11.52 21.58
N SER A 347 1.13 10.40 22.13
CA SER A 347 1.76 9.74 23.28
C SER A 347 1.91 8.27 22.95
N ILE A 348 3.13 7.76 23.04
CA ILE A 348 3.47 6.37 22.78
C ILE A 348 4.26 5.87 23.99
N THR A 349 3.78 4.81 24.62
CA THR A 349 4.43 4.14 25.74
C THR A 349 4.89 2.76 25.29
N GLN A 350 6.17 2.47 25.51
CA GLN A 350 6.87 1.26 25.10
C GLN A 350 6.68 0.92 23.61
N GLY A 351 6.75 1.94 22.76
CA GLY A 351 6.61 1.83 21.31
C GLY A 351 7.76 1.04 20.68
N ARG A 352 7.45 0.24 19.66
CA ARG A 352 8.42 -0.62 18.97
C ARG A 352 8.30 -0.46 17.46
N HIS A 353 9.37 -0.76 16.75
CA HIS A 353 9.39 -0.62 15.30
C HIS A 353 8.70 -1.82 14.62
N PRO A 354 7.53 -1.66 13.97
CA PRO A 354 6.71 -2.79 13.49
C PRO A 354 7.43 -3.71 12.50
N MET A 355 8.23 -3.14 11.59
CA MET A 355 8.96 -3.94 10.59
C MET A 355 10.20 -4.63 11.19
N VAL A 356 11.00 -3.94 12.00
CA VAL A 356 12.21 -4.51 12.62
C VAL A 356 11.85 -5.64 13.57
N GLU A 357 10.80 -5.48 14.38
CA GLU A 357 10.30 -6.52 15.29
C GLU A 357 9.84 -7.78 14.53
N ALA A 358 9.24 -7.62 13.35
CA ALA A 358 8.80 -8.76 12.54
C ALA A 358 9.94 -9.48 11.79
N LEU A 359 11.10 -8.84 11.62
CA LEU A 359 12.23 -9.35 10.84
C LEU A 359 13.38 -9.88 11.71
N ARG A 360 13.53 -9.39 12.94
CA ARG A 360 14.65 -9.74 13.83
C ARG A 360 14.21 -10.71 14.91
N ASP A 361 15.08 -11.67 15.22
CA ASP A 361 14.90 -12.58 16.35
C ASP A 361 15.22 -11.91 17.69
N GLN A 362 16.06 -10.87 17.69
CA GLN A 362 16.38 -10.08 18.87
C GLN A 362 15.27 -9.07 19.17
N ALA A 363 14.91 -8.94 20.45
CA ALA A 363 13.89 -8.00 20.90
C ALA A 363 14.30 -6.56 20.57
N TYR A 364 13.36 -5.79 20.02
CA TYR A 364 13.51 -4.35 19.81
C TYR A 364 13.41 -3.63 21.16
N VAL A 365 14.36 -2.73 21.44
CA VAL A 365 14.31 -1.91 22.66
C VAL A 365 13.19 -0.87 22.52
N PRO A 366 12.16 -0.91 23.37
CA PRO A 366 11.02 0.00 23.28
C PRO A 366 11.39 1.44 23.65
N PHE A 367 10.62 2.42 23.17
CA PHE A 367 10.79 3.84 23.47
C PHE A 367 9.48 4.47 23.95
N ASP A 368 9.61 5.48 24.80
CA ASP A 368 8.52 6.35 25.23
C ASP A 368 8.67 7.71 24.56
N ILE A 369 7.57 8.29 24.07
CA ILE A 369 7.58 9.65 23.55
C ILE A 369 6.21 10.31 23.73
N GLU A 370 6.23 11.57 24.16
CA GLU A 370 5.02 12.35 24.41
C GLU A 370 5.13 13.75 23.81
N PHE A 371 4.10 14.15 23.09
CA PHE A 371 3.88 15.49 22.53
C PHE A 371 2.68 16.11 23.24
N SER A 372 2.98 16.94 24.24
CA SER A 372 1.99 17.61 25.10
C SER A 372 2.49 19.01 25.46
N GLU A 373 1.63 19.84 26.06
CA GLU A 373 1.99 21.19 26.49
C GLU A 373 3.16 21.20 27.50
N SER A 374 3.28 20.17 28.34
CA SER A 374 4.36 20.06 29.33
C SER A 374 5.69 19.59 28.75
N GLU A 375 5.65 18.88 27.63
CA GLU A 375 6.82 18.24 27.01
C GLU A 375 7.25 18.95 25.71
N GLY A 376 6.43 19.85 25.19
CA GLY A 376 6.65 20.56 23.94
C GLY A 376 6.31 19.73 22.69
N GLN A 377 6.01 20.43 21.60
CA GLN A 377 5.65 19.82 20.31
C GLN A 377 6.86 19.47 19.43
N SER A 378 8.03 20.02 19.74
CA SER A 378 9.26 19.80 18.97
C SER A 378 10.30 19.07 19.82
N LYS A 379 10.74 17.91 19.34
CA LYS A 379 11.71 17.04 20.03
C LYS A 379 13.02 17.06 19.27
N VAL A 380 14.07 17.54 19.90
CA VAL A 380 15.41 17.54 19.31
C VAL A 380 16.17 16.32 19.80
N ILE A 381 16.45 15.38 18.91
CA ILE A 381 17.10 14.11 19.23
C ILE A 381 18.56 14.16 18.81
N THR A 382 19.44 13.99 19.79
CA THR A 382 20.90 13.97 19.63
C THR A 382 21.47 12.59 19.90
N GLY A 383 22.75 12.39 19.59
CA GLY A 383 23.48 11.15 19.84
C GLY A 383 24.13 10.55 18.58
N PRO A 384 24.90 9.46 18.70
CA PRO A 384 25.66 8.88 17.59
C PRO A 384 24.77 8.17 16.56
N ASN A 385 25.23 8.03 15.31
CA ASN A 385 24.44 7.47 14.20
C ASN A 385 24.06 6.00 14.40
N MET A 386 24.91 5.22 15.07
CA MET A 386 24.64 3.81 15.35
C MET A 386 23.74 3.59 16.58
N ALA A 387 23.33 4.63 17.30
CA ALA A 387 22.54 4.52 18.52
C ALA A 387 21.04 4.27 18.29
N GLY A 388 20.60 4.10 17.04
CA GLY A 388 19.19 3.78 16.73
C GLY A 388 18.25 4.98 16.55
N LYS A 389 18.77 6.21 16.45
CA LYS A 389 17.97 7.45 16.26
C LYS A 389 16.95 7.33 15.11
N SER A 390 17.43 7.03 13.89
CA SER A 390 16.57 6.92 12.71
C SER A 390 15.56 5.77 12.84
N SER A 391 15.90 4.70 13.56
CA SER A 391 14.95 3.60 13.84
C SER A 391 13.81 4.06 14.75
N CYS A 392 14.14 4.74 15.86
CA CYS A 392 13.16 5.27 16.81
C CYS A 392 12.19 6.26 16.13
N VAL A 393 12.72 7.21 15.36
CA VAL A 393 11.92 8.23 14.68
C VAL A 393 11.04 7.63 13.58
N ARG A 394 11.54 6.65 12.82
CA ARG A 394 10.71 5.90 11.86
C ARG A 394 9.61 5.11 12.57
N ALA A 395 9.93 4.48 13.70
CA ALA A 395 8.96 3.71 14.47
C ALA A 395 7.78 4.58 14.93
N ALA A 396 8.05 5.79 15.44
CA ALA A 396 7.00 6.73 15.84
C ALA A 396 6.05 7.07 14.67
N ALA A 397 6.59 7.40 13.49
CA ALA A 397 5.77 7.67 12.31
C ALA A 397 5.00 6.45 11.78
N LEU A 398 5.61 5.26 11.84
CA LEU A 398 4.96 4.01 11.44
C LEU A 398 3.81 3.64 12.39
N ILE A 399 3.95 3.89 13.69
CA ILE A 399 2.88 3.72 14.68
C ILE A 399 1.69 4.63 14.35
N VAL A 400 1.94 5.91 14.04
CA VAL A 400 0.89 6.85 13.60
C VAL A 400 0.20 6.36 12.32
N CYS A 401 0.98 5.93 11.32
CA CYS A 401 0.43 5.37 10.08
C CYS A 401 -0.43 4.13 10.35
N LEU A 402 0.05 3.19 11.16
CA LEU A 402 -0.66 1.96 11.52
C LEU A 402 -1.98 2.25 12.24
N ALA A 403 -1.95 3.14 13.22
CA ALA A 403 -3.15 3.55 13.95
C ALA A 403 -4.20 4.13 12.98
N GLN A 404 -3.83 5.06 12.10
CA GLN A 404 -4.74 5.67 11.12
C GLN A 404 -5.04 4.80 9.88
N ILE A 405 -4.47 3.60 9.77
CA ILE A 405 -4.98 2.55 8.87
C ILE A 405 -6.19 1.84 9.53
N GLY A 406 -6.29 1.90 10.86
CA GLY A 406 -7.24 1.15 11.69
C GLY A 406 -6.66 -0.16 12.22
N SER A 407 -5.34 -0.25 12.38
CA SER A 407 -4.63 -1.39 12.97
C SER A 407 -4.34 -1.15 14.45
N PHE A 408 -4.14 -2.23 15.19
CA PHE A 408 -3.44 -2.15 16.47
C PHE A 408 -1.97 -1.83 16.22
N VAL A 409 -1.31 -1.27 17.23
CA VAL A 409 0.06 -0.76 17.13
C VAL A 409 0.99 -1.48 18.10
N PRO A 410 2.28 -1.67 17.77
CA PRO A 410 3.26 -2.34 18.62
C PRO A 410 3.73 -1.42 19.76
N ALA A 411 2.89 -1.22 20.76
CA ALA A 411 3.15 -0.39 21.93
C ALA A 411 2.37 -0.94 23.13
N GLU A 412 2.78 -0.60 24.35
CA GLU A 412 1.99 -0.89 25.56
C GLU A 412 0.73 -0.01 25.59
N ALA A 413 0.91 1.28 25.33
CA ALA A 413 -0.17 2.25 25.17
C ALA A 413 0.15 3.24 24.05
N ALA A 414 -0.87 3.67 23.31
CA ALA A 414 -0.74 4.71 22.29
C ALA A 414 -2.00 5.58 22.26
N THR A 415 -1.81 6.88 22.47
CA THR A 415 -2.87 7.89 22.40
C THR A 415 -2.50 8.92 21.35
N LEU A 416 -3.36 9.13 20.36
CA LEU A 416 -3.08 10.05 19.27
C LEU A 416 -4.31 10.85 18.85
N GLY A 417 -4.10 12.12 18.57
CA GLY A 417 -5.00 12.90 17.75
C GLY A 417 -4.95 12.43 16.29
N ILE A 418 -5.93 12.84 15.48
CA ILE A 418 -5.84 12.60 14.03
C ILE A 418 -4.77 13.51 13.44
N HIS A 419 -3.76 12.89 12.82
CA HIS A 419 -2.75 13.55 12.02
C HIS A 419 -3.20 13.66 10.56
N ASP A 420 -3.04 14.85 9.97
CA ASP A 420 -3.45 15.12 8.59
C ASP A 420 -2.34 14.82 7.57
N ALA A 421 -1.09 14.77 8.03
CA ALA A 421 0.09 14.48 7.23
C ALA A 421 1.21 13.87 8.09
N VAL A 422 1.98 12.97 7.48
CA VAL A 422 3.29 12.55 8.00
C VAL A 422 4.32 12.92 6.94
N LEU A 423 5.23 13.82 7.29
CA LEU A 423 6.21 14.40 6.38
C LEU A 423 7.60 14.07 6.90
N THR A 424 8.43 13.48 6.05
CA THR A 424 9.79 13.07 6.44
C THR A 424 10.78 13.63 5.45
N ARG A 425 11.92 14.08 5.97
CA ARG A 425 13.18 14.12 5.24
C ARG A 425 14.17 13.28 6.01
N MET A 426 14.62 12.18 5.40
CA MET A 426 15.65 11.32 5.99
C MET A 426 16.68 10.92 4.94
N GLY A 427 17.96 10.89 5.34
CA GLY A 427 19.06 10.42 4.51
C GLY A 427 19.48 11.37 3.39
N ALA A 428 20.59 11.01 2.73
CA ALA A 428 21.07 11.67 1.52
C ALA A 428 20.71 10.77 0.33
N SER A 429 19.78 11.22 -0.53
CA SER A 429 19.55 10.59 -1.83
C SER A 429 20.03 11.52 -2.94
N ASP A 430 20.97 11.05 -3.75
CA ASP A 430 21.48 11.79 -4.89
C ASP A 430 20.48 11.72 -6.05
N ASP A 431 20.16 12.85 -6.68
CA ASP A 431 19.49 12.90 -7.98
C ASP A 431 20.49 13.30 -9.08
N ILE A 432 21.46 12.40 -9.32
CA ILE A 432 22.55 12.59 -10.30
C ILE A 432 21.96 12.78 -11.72
N GLY A 433 20.82 12.14 -12.01
CA GLY A 433 20.17 12.19 -13.32
C GLY A 433 19.58 13.55 -13.69
N ARG A 434 19.30 14.42 -12.72
CA ARG A 434 18.75 15.78 -12.94
C ARG A 434 19.76 16.90 -12.73
N GLY A 435 21.03 16.59 -12.44
CA GLY A 435 22.08 17.58 -12.24
C GLY A 435 21.84 18.52 -11.04
N LYS A 436 21.03 18.10 -10.06
CA LYS A 436 20.79 18.88 -8.84
C LYS A 436 21.77 18.44 -7.75
N SER A 437 22.35 19.40 -7.03
CA SER A 437 23.15 19.12 -5.83
C SER A 437 22.28 18.48 -4.75
N THR A 438 22.84 17.54 -4.00
CA THR A 438 22.19 16.86 -2.86
C THR A 438 21.60 17.85 -1.86
N PHE A 439 22.34 18.93 -1.59
CA PHE A 439 21.91 19.98 -0.69
C PHE A 439 20.72 20.79 -1.24
N MET A 440 20.68 21.04 -2.57
CA MET A 440 19.55 21.73 -3.20
C MET A 440 18.28 20.87 -3.16
N VAL A 441 18.41 19.55 -3.36
CA VAL A 441 17.28 18.61 -3.21
C VAL A 441 16.77 18.60 -1.77
N GLU A 442 17.68 18.49 -0.80
CA GLU A 442 17.36 18.53 0.64
C GLU A 442 16.61 19.81 1.03
N LEU A 443 17.06 20.98 0.59
CA LEU A 443 16.39 22.25 0.89
C LEU A 443 15.06 22.39 0.15
N SER A 444 14.95 21.89 -1.08
CA SER A 444 13.69 21.89 -1.83
C SER A 444 12.64 21.03 -1.12
N GLU A 445 13.01 19.82 -0.69
CA GLU A 445 12.13 18.93 0.06
C GLU A 445 11.71 19.56 1.40
N THR A 446 12.65 20.18 2.11
CA THR A 446 12.37 20.88 3.36
C THR A 446 11.42 22.05 3.11
N SER A 447 11.61 22.82 2.04
CA SER A 447 10.70 23.92 1.67
C SER A 447 9.28 23.42 1.39
N ASP A 448 9.13 22.31 0.68
CA ASP A 448 7.83 21.69 0.40
C ASP A 448 7.14 21.20 1.67
N ILE A 449 7.91 20.65 2.62
CA ILE A 449 7.43 20.30 3.95
C ILE A 449 6.90 21.56 4.65
N LEU A 450 7.72 22.59 4.81
CA LEU A 450 7.38 23.82 5.55
C LEU A 450 6.13 24.52 5.00
N ARG A 451 5.91 24.49 3.68
CA ARG A 451 4.70 25.06 3.03
C ARG A 451 3.41 24.30 3.31
N THR A 452 3.51 23.05 3.76
CA THR A 452 2.37 22.13 3.88
C THR A 452 1.97 21.85 5.33
N ILE A 453 2.79 22.25 6.30
CA ILE A 453 2.60 21.98 7.72
C ILE A 453 1.29 22.58 8.24
N THR A 454 0.60 21.80 9.06
CA THR A 454 -0.48 22.24 9.93
C THR A 454 -0.15 21.83 11.38
N PRO A 455 -0.90 22.31 12.39
CA PRO A 455 -0.74 21.84 13.77
C PRO A 455 -0.98 20.32 13.96
N ARG A 456 -1.59 19.64 12.98
CA ARG A 456 -1.85 18.19 13.00
C ARG A 456 -0.85 17.38 12.17
N THR A 457 0.17 18.03 11.61
CA THR A 457 1.20 17.36 10.83
C THR A 457 2.28 16.79 11.76
N LEU A 458 2.69 15.55 11.52
CA LEU A 458 3.91 14.99 12.11
C LEU A 458 5.07 15.21 11.14
N VAL A 459 6.07 15.99 11.57
CA VAL A 459 7.27 16.31 10.78
C VAL A 459 8.47 15.56 11.34
N ILE A 460 9.24 14.94 10.45
CA ILE A 460 10.51 14.29 10.76
C ILE A 460 11.59 14.91 9.89
N LEU A 461 12.61 15.49 10.51
CA LEU A 461 13.80 15.99 9.82
C LEU A 461 15.04 15.30 10.40
N ASP A 462 15.76 14.56 9.56
CA ASP A 462 16.99 13.85 9.93
C ASP A 462 18.21 14.49 9.25
N GLU A 463 19.17 14.93 10.07
CA GLU A 463 20.45 15.52 9.67
C GLU A 463 20.35 16.70 8.67
N LEU A 464 19.40 17.63 8.90
CA LEU A 464 19.27 18.84 8.07
C LEU A 464 20.52 19.74 8.16
N GLY A 465 21.03 20.20 7.02
CA GLY A 465 22.17 21.14 6.97
C GLY A 465 23.54 20.46 6.86
N ARG A 466 23.59 19.12 6.80
CA ARG A 466 24.84 18.36 6.75
C ARG A 466 25.64 18.55 5.44
N GLY A 467 24.96 18.87 4.33
CA GLY A 467 25.57 18.95 3.00
C GLY A 467 26.30 20.27 2.66
N THR A 468 26.47 21.19 3.61
CA THR A 468 27.02 22.54 3.38
C THR A 468 28.09 22.92 4.41
N SER A 469 28.59 24.16 4.36
CA SER A 469 29.53 24.71 5.35
C SER A 469 28.94 24.56 6.77
N THR A 470 29.79 24.33 7.76
CA THR A 470 29.34 24.09 9.14
C THR A 470 28.48 25.24 9.69
N PHE A 471 28.84 26.49 9.38
CA PHE A 471 28.09 27.66 9.84
C PHE A 471 26.75 27.81 9.12
N ASP A 472 26.72 27.65 7.79
CA ASP A 472 25.47 27.76 7.03
C ASP A 472 24.50 26.62 7.39
N GLY A 473 25.02 25.40 7.56
CA GLY A 473 24.25 24.24 7.95
C GLY A 473 23.59 24.39 9.32
N VAL A 474 24.37 24.85 10.31
CA VAL A 474 23.88 25.17 11.65
C VAL A 474 22.82 26.27 11.60
N ALA A 475 23.05 27.34 10.85
CA ALA A 475 22.12 28.46 10.75
C ALA A 475 20.78 28.04 10.12
N ILE A 476 20.81 27.25 9.06
CA ILE A 476 19.60 26.73 8.39
C ILE A 476 18.86 25.76 9.30
N ALA A 477 19.56 24.86 9.97
CA ALA A 477 18.96 23.92 10.92
C ALA A 477 18.27 24.65 12.07
N TYR A 478 18.93 25.63 12.67
CA TYR A 478 18.37 26.46 13.73
C TYR A 478 17.12 27.22 13.25
N ALA A 479 17.21 27.93 12.13
CA ALA A 479 16.07 28.70 11.60
C ALA A 479 14.87 27.82 11.24
N THR A 480 15.12 26.62 10.71
CA THR A 480 14.08 25.65 10.37
C THR A 480 13.40 25.11 11.63
N LEU A 481 14.16 24.74 12.64
CA LEU A 481 13.59 24.22 13.89
C LEU A 481 12.83 25.31 14.67
N ALA A 482 13.34 26.54 14.71
CA ALA A 482 12.61 27.68 15.28
C ALA A 482 11.25 27.90 14.59
N TYR A 483 11.22 27.79 13.26
CA TYR A 483 9.98 27.88 12.48
C TYR A 483 9.00 26.74 12.84
N LEU A 484 9.48 25.50 12.99
CA LEU A 484 8.65 24.36 13.41
C LEU A 484 8.08 24.54 14.82
N ALA A 485 8.90 25.01 15.75
CA ALA A 485 8.48 25.28 17.12
C ALA A 485 7.36 26.33 17.17
N GLN A 486 7.45 27.38 16.34
CA GLN A 486 6.41 28.40 16.23
C GLN A 486 5.14 27.91 15.51
N ALA A 487 5.28 26.98 14.56
CA ALA A 487 4.15 26.40 13.85
C ALA A 487 3.27 25.50 14.74
N GLY A 488 3.81 25.00 15.86
CA GLY A 488 3.07 24.19 16.84
C GLY A 488 2.69 22.80 16.34
N CYS A 489 3.41 22.28 15.33
CA CYS A 489 3.22 20.91 14.83
C CYS A 489 4.12 19.92 15.58
N ASN A 490 3.70 18.66 15.67
CA ASN A 490 4.54 17.60 16.24
C ASN A 490 5.78 17.41 15.35
N SER A 491 6.96 17.66 15.89
CA SER A 491 8.21 17.55 15.13
C SER A 491 9.27 16.71 15.85
N LEU A 492 9.94 15.86 15.06
CA LEU A 492 11.09 15.06 15.46
C LEU A 492 12.29 15.54 14.65
N PHE A 493 13.20 16.25 15.31
CA PHE A 493 14.37 16.84 14.70
C PHE A 493 15.63 16.11 15.15
N VAL A 494 16.20 15.29 14.28
CA VAL A 494 17.45 14.58 14.56
C VAL A 494 18.62 15.41 14.06
N THR A 495 19.54 15.77 14.98
CA THR A 495 20.64 16.70 14.67
C THR A 495 21.98 16.26 15.24
N HIS A 496 23.04 16.66 14.53
CA HIS A 496 24.44 16.58 14.98
C HIS A 496 24.95 17.90 15.55
N TYR A 497 24.07 18.87 15.77
CA TYR A 497 24.40 20.19 16.30
C TYR A 497 23.82 20.36 17.72
N PRO A 498 24.51 19.88 18.78
CA PRO A 498 24.05 20.03 20.17
C PRO A 498 23.80 21.48 20.57
N LEU A 499 24.62 22.42 20.08
CA LEU A 499 24.46 23.85 20.34
C LEU A 499 23.12 24.40 19.86
N VAL A 500 22.61 23.89 18.72
CA VAL A 500 21.29 24.28 18.19
C VAL A 500 20.19 23.78 19.11
N ALA A 501 20.32 22.55 19.60
CA ALA A 501 19.38 21.92 20.52
C ALA A 501 19.31 22.67 21.86
N GLU A 502 20.47 23.02 22.43
CA GLU A 502 20.58 23.78 23.67
C GLU A 502 19.98 25.19 23.54
N GLN A 503 20.37 25.94 22.49
CA GLN A 503 19.90 27.30 22.28
C GLN A 503 18.39 27.38 22.07
N LEU A 504 17.81 26.47 21.28
CA LEU A 504 16.37 26.50 20.98
C LEU A 504 15.52 26.05 22.15
N ALA A 505 15.98 25.08 22.94
CA ALA A 505 15.30 24.70 24.18
C ALA A 505 15.31 25.84 25.20
N ALA A 506 16.35 26.68 25.22
CA ALA A 506 16.40 27.87 26.09
C ALA A 506 15.50 29.00 25.59
N GLU A 507 15.36 29.18 24.28
CA GLU A 507 14.53 30.24 23.68
C GLU A 507 13.03 29.87 23.66
N PHE A 508 12.69 28.60 23.48
CA PHE A 508 11.32 28.08 23.39
C PHE A 508 11.09 26.93 24.39
N PRO A 509 11.18 27.18 25.71
CA PRO A 509 11.14 26.12 26.74
C PRO A 509 9.85 25.32 26.76
N ASP A 510 8.72 25.93 26.39
CA ASP A 510 7.40 25.27 26.37
C ASP A 510 7.13 24.50 25.07
N GLN A 511 7.96 24.68 24.03
CA GLN A 511 7.75 24.08 22.71
C GLN A 511 8.83 23.07 22.32
N VAL A 512 10.05 23.24 22.82
CA VAL A 512 11.22 22.46 22.42
C VAL A 512 11.78 21.70 23.61
N SER A 513 11.90 20.38 23.48
CA SER A 513 12.62 19.54 24.45
C SER A 513 13.75 18.77 23.81
N ASN A 514 14.83 18.61 24.56
CA ASN A 514 16.03 17.89 24.15
C ASN A 514 16.00 16.44 24.62
N TRP A 515 16.37 15.55 23.70
CA TRP A 515 16.38 14.12 23.88
C TRP A 515 17.67 13.54 23.30
N HIS A 516 18.07 12.38 23.79
CA HIS A 516 19.21 11.65 23.26
C HIS A 516 19.00 10.15 23.35
N MET A 517 19.78 9.40 22.57
CA MET A 517 19.86 7.95 22.71
C MET A 517 20.90 7.60 23.77
N ALA A 518 20.48 6.88 24.81
CA ALA A 518 21.30 6.51 25.94
C ALA A 518 22.43 5.54 25.55
N PHE A 519 23.57 5.70 26.20
CA PHE A 519 24.76 4.88 26.05
C PHE A 519 25.46 4.72 27.41
N ASP A 520 26.14 3.60 27.60
CA ASP A 520 26.96 3.34 28.79
C ASP A 520 28.44 3.47 28.41
N GLU A 521 29.21 4.24 29.18
CA GLU A 521 30.66 4.39 29.00
C GLU A 521 31.40 3.62 30.08
N ARG A 522 32.20 2.64 29.68
CA ARG A 522 33.06 1.86 30.58
C ARG A 522 34.50 2.07 30.21
N GLN A 523 35.36 2.25 31.21
CA GLN A 523 36.80 2.18 30.97
C GLN A 523 37.23 0.72 30.89
N ALA A 524 37.76 0.34 29.74
CA ALA A 524 38.38 -0.95 29.55
C ALA A 524 39.70 -1.03 30.35
N PRO A 525 40.20 -2.24 30.66
CA PRO A 525 41.43 -2.44 31.42
C PRO A 525 42.66 -1.75 30.81
N ASP A 526 42.64 -1.51 29.51
CA ASP A 526 43.73 -0.92 28.75
C ASP A 526 43.64 0.63 28.71
N GLY A 527 42.77 1.23 29.54
CA GLY A 527 42.62 2.67 29.73
C GLY A 527 41.76 3.38 28.69
N HIS A 528 41.11 2.65 27.78
CA HIS A 528 40.25 3.22 26.74
C HIS A 528 38.76 3.15 27.11
N THR A 529 37.99 4.15 26.70
CA THR A 529 36.53 4.15 26.87
C THR A 529 35.86 3.23 25.84
N GLU A 530 35.17 2.21 26.33
CA GLU A 530 34.23 1.35 25.63
C GLU A 530 32.83 1.92 25.78
N ILE A 531 32.08 2.04 24.67
CA ILE A 531 30.74 2.63 24.66
C ILE A 531 29.75 1.54 24.24
N THR A 532 28.74 1.30 25.06
CA THR A 532 27.66 0.37 24.76
C THR A 532 26.38 1.15 24.47
N PHE A 533 25.81 1.00 23.27
CA PHE A 533 24.54 1.63 22.95
C PHE A 533 23.38 0.89 23.61
N LEU A 534 22.61 1.60 24.43
CA LEU A 534 21.45 1.02 25.14
C LEU A 534 20.18 1.08 24.29
N TYR A 535 20.19 1.85 23.19
CA TYR A 535 19.06 2.04 22.27
C TYR A 535 17.79 2.58 22.95
N ARG A 536 17.92 3.18 24.14
CA ARG A 536 16.82 3.82 24.87
C ARG A 536 16.80 5.32 24.60
N LEU A 537 15.62 5.87 24.35
CA LEU A 537 15.42 7.31 24.18
C LEU A 537 15.22 7.95 25.57
N GLU A 538 16.07 8.91 25.94
CA GLU A 538 16.03 9.59 27.24
C GLU A 538 16.04 11.11 27.08
N ARG A 539 15.41 11.81 28.04
CA ARG A 539 15.36 13.27 28.07
C ARG A 539 16.72 13.83 28.48
N GLY A 540 17.18 14.88 27.80
CA GLY A 540 18.47 15.53 28.04
C GLY A 540 19.31 15.69 26.77
N LEU A 541 20.43 16.40 26.91
CA LEU A 541 21.44 16.59 25.86
C LEU A 541 22.53 15.53 26.01
N ALA A 542 23.02 14.99 24.89
CA ALA A 542 24.22 14.16 24.91
C ALA A 542 25.48 15.06 24.98
N GLU A 543 26.32 14.87 26.00
CA GLU A 543 27.51 15.71 26.23
C GLU A 543 28.78 15.26 25.48
N ALA A 544 28.78 14.05 24.89
CA ALA A 544 29.99 13.41 24.35
C ALA A 544 30.08 13.39 22.81
N SER A 545 31.32 13.49 22.31
CA SER A 545 31.65 13.39 20.89
C SER A 545 32.09 11.96 20.54
N PHE A 546 31.28 11.23 19.79
CA PHE A 546 31.46 9.79 19.57
C PHE A 546 32.23 9.41 18.30
N GLY A 547 32.63 10.39 17.48
CA GLY A 547 33.23 10.14 16.17
C GLY A 547 34.54 9.33 16.24
N VAL A 548 35.41 9.64 17.20
CA VAL A 548 36.68 8.92 17.41
C VAL A 548 36.43 7.49 17.88
N TRP A 549 35.42 7.27 18.72
CA TRP A 549 35.03 5.94 19.16
C TRP A 549 34.47 5.09 18.00
N CYS A 550 33.62 5.65 17.12
CA CYS A 550 33.15 4.94 15.93
C CYS A 550 34.32 4.55 15.00
N ALA A 551 35.33 5.41 14.86
CA ALA A 551 36.54 5.10 14.12
C ALA A 551 37.34 3.95 14.75
N ARG A 552 37.36 3.86 16.09
CA ARG A 552 37.97 2.73 16.81
C ARG A 552 37.26 1.42 16.49
N LEU A 553 35.93 1.41 16.52
CA LEU A 553 35.11 0.23 16.22
C LEU A 553 35.29 -0.22 14.76
N ALA A 554 35.52 0.71 13.83
CA ALA A 554 35.86 0.42 12.45
C ALA A 554 37.29 -0.15 12.24
N GLY A 555 38.09 -0.25 13.31
CA GLY A 555 39.44 -0.84 13.27
C GLY A 555 40.53 0.10 12.78
N LEU A 556 40.37 1.43 12.92
CA LEU A 556 41.43 2.36 12.56
C LEU A 556 42.66 2.20 13.48
N PRO A 557 43.89 2.40 12.96
CA PRO A 557 45.11 2.33 13.76
C PRO A 557 45.10 3.26 14.97
N ALA A 558 45.61 2.78 16.11
CA ALA A 558 45.68 3.53 17.36
C ALA A 558 46.35 4.91 17.20
N SER A 559 47.42 4.99 16.42
CA SER A 559 48.14 6.25 16.16
C SER A 559 47.29 7.33 15.49
N ILE A 560 46.28 6.96 14.68
CA ILE A 560 45.34 7.89 14.07
C ILE A 560 44.29 8.31 15.09
N LEU A 561 43.78 7.35 15.87
CA LEU A 561 42.77 7.60 16.91
C LEU A 561 43.30 8.53 18.00
N ASP A 562 44.53 8.33 18.47
CA ASP A 562 45.16 9.16 19.51
C ASP A 562 45.34 10.60 19.02
N ARG A 563 45.79 10.78 17.77
CA ARG A 563 45.89 12.10 17.13
C ARG A 563 44.53 12.75 16.95
N ALA A 564 43.52 11.98 16.54
CA ALA A 564 42.16 12.49 16.36
C ALA A 564 41.54 12.92 17.70
N GLN A 565 41.77 12.15 18.77
CA GLN A 565 41.31 12.48 20.12
C GLN A 565 41.98 13.76 20.63
N ALA A 566 43.31 13.84 20.54
CA ALA A 566 44.04 15.04 20.94
C ALA A 566 43.54 16.29 20.21
N ARG A 567 43.29 16.18 18.89
CA ARG A 567 42.77 17.29 18.09
C ARG A 567 41.33 17.67 18.47
N ALA A 568 40.48 16.69 18.78
CA ALA A 568 39.12 16.92 19.25
C ALA A 568 39.11 17.66 20.59
N ASP A 569 39.95 17.24 21.53
CA ASP A 569 40.10 17.87 22.85
C ASP A 569 40.59 19.32 22.73
N ASP A 570 41.57 19.57 21.83
CA ASP A 570 42.07 20.92 21.56
C ASP A 570 40.99 21.81 20.95
N LEU A 571 40.22 21.32 19.99
CA LEU A 571 39.09 22.05 19.39
C LEU A 571 38.00 22.35 20.42
N LYS A 572 37.72 21.42 21.34
CA LYS A 572 36.77 21.63 22.43
C LYS A 572 37.26 22.75 23.35
N ARG A 573 38.52 22.70 23.81
CA ARG A 573 39.14 23.76 24.61
C ARG A 573 39.16 25.11 23.90
N GLU A 574 39.48 25.16 22.61
CA GLU A 574 39.44 26.40 21.82
C GLU A 574 38.03 26.98 21.75
N THR A 575 37.02 26.13 21.58
CA THR A 575 35.62 26.53 21.53
C THR A 575 35.17 27.06 22.89
N ASP A 576 35.41 26.30 23.96
CA ASP A 576 35.06 26.66 25.34
C ASP A 576 35.69 28.00 25.74
N ASN A 577 36.98 28.19 25.45
CA ASN A 577 37.71 29.43 25.70
C ASN A 577 37.16 30.61 24.88
N ARG A 578 36.75 30.39 23.63
CA ARG A 578 36.10 31.44 22.82
C ARG A 578 34.74 31.82 23.38
N SER A 579 33.92 30.85 23.80
CA SER A 579 32.63 31.12 24.46
C SER A 579 32.82 31.86 25.78
N ALA A 580 33.77 31.44 26.62
CA ALA A 580 34.07 32.11 27.89
C ALA A 580 34.58 33.54 27.67
N ALA A 581 35.48 33.76 26.70
CA ALA A 581 35.97 35.09 26.35
C ALA A 581 34.89 35.98 25.74
N ALA A 582 33.97 35.42 24.93
CA ALA A 582 32.83 36.15 24.39
C ALA A 582 31.83 36.53 25.50
N LEU A 583 31.56 35.62 26.43
CA LEU A 583 30.70 35.86 27.60
C LEU A 583 31.29 36.98 28.47
N ALA A 584 32.58 36.91 28.79
CA ALA A 584 33.29 37.91 29.59
C ALA A 584 33.30 39.31 28.94
N ARG A 585 33.43 39.38 27.60
CA ARG A 585 33.30 40.66 26.87
C ARG A 585 31.87 41.20 26.91
N ARG A 586 30.86 40.34 26.79
CA ARG A 586 29.44 40.71 26.86
C ARG A 586 29.05 41.22 28.25
N THR A 587 29.44 40.51 29.31
CA THR A 587 29.18 40.95 30.70
C THR A 587 29.92 42.24 31.02
N LYS A 588 31.17 42.40 30.55
CA LYS A 588 31.90 43.67 30.68
C LYS A 588 31.18 44.82 29.97
N SER A 589 30.75 44.62 28.73
CA SER A 589 29.98 45.63 27.98
C SER A 589 28.66 46.00 28.66
N MET A 590 27.93 45.03 29.22
CA MET A 590 26.68 45.29 29.96
C MET A 590 26.94 46.04 31.27
N LEU A 591 28.03 45.74 31.97
CA LEU A 591 28.44 46.47 33.18
C LEU A 591 28.88 47.90 32.87
N ASP A 592 29.61 48.10 31.77
CA ASP A 592 30.04 49.43 31.32
C ASP A 592 28.83 50.28 30.87
N ASP A 593 27.83 49.68 30.22
CA ASP A 593 26.57 50.35 29.86
C ASP A 593 25.71 50.73 31.08
N LEU A 594 25.71 49.90 32.14
CA LEU A 594 25.03 50.20 33.41
C LEU A 594 25.74 51.33 34.19
N ALA A 595 27.04 51.51 33.99
CA ALA A 595 27.85 52.54 34.64
C ALA A 595 27.88 53.88 33.88
N SER A 596 27.33 53.94 32.66
CA SER A 596 27.36 55.13 31.80
C SER A 596 26.21 56.11 32.11
N PRO A 597 26.49 57.41 32.36
CA PRO A 597 25.47 58.43 32.63
C PRO A 597 24.66 58.88 31.40
N SER A 598 24.98 58.38 30.19
CA SER A 598 24.28 58.74 28.93
C SER A 598 23.41 57.63 28.34
N ALA A 599 23.32 56.47 28.99
CA ALA A 599 22.56 55.33 28.49
C ALA A 599 21.04 55.53 28.68
N ALA A 600 20.25 55.07 27.70
CA ALA A 600 18.80 55.20 27.74
C ALA A 600 18.22 54.35 28.91
N PRO A 601 17.26 54.87 29.70
CA PRO A 601 16.72 54.16 30.87
C PRO A 601 16.19 52.74 30.57
N ALA A 602 15.64 52.54 29.37
CA ALA A 602 15.12 51.24 28.92
C ALA A 602 16.21 50.19 28.65
N SER A 603 17.41 50.59 28.19
CA SER A 603 18.51 49.65 27.97
C SER A 603 19.18 49.24 29.29
N ILE A 604 19.25 50.18 30.24
CA ILE A 604 19.76 49.93 31.60
C ILE A 604 18.87 48.90 32.32
N LEU A 605 17.54 49.08 32.29
CA LEU A 605 16.59 48.13 32.87
C LEU A 605 16.69 46.73 32.26
N ARG A 606 16.76 46.64 30.93
CA ARG A 606 16.90 45.36 30.21
C ARG A 606 18.21 44.65 30.53
N HIS A 607 19.33 45.36 30.57
CA HIS A 607 20.64 44.79 30.91
C HIS A 607 20.71 44.36 32.39
N ALA A 608 20.08 45.11 33.30
CA ALA A 608 19.97 44.76 34.71
C ALA A 608 19.11 43.49 34.93
N GLU A 609 17.97 43.36 34.24
CA GLU A 609 17.12 42.16 34.30
C GLU A 609 17.84 40.91 33.78
N MET A 610 18.56 41.04 32.66
CA MET A 610 19.36 39.94 32.09
C MET A 610 20.51 39.50 33.01
N LEU A 611 21.20 40.45 33.64
CA LEU A 611 22.26 40.12 34.62
C LEU A 611 21.68 39.50 35.89
N ALA A 612 20.51 39.96 36.35
CA ALA A 612 19.84 39.39 37.52
C ALA A 612 19.35 37.95 37.27
N THR A 613 18.80 37.66 36.08
CA THR A 613 18.42 36.29 35.69
C THR A 613 19.64 35.38 35.53
N ALA A 614 20.73 35.89 34.94
CA ALA A 614 21.98 35.14 34.84
C ALA A 614 22.60 34.83 36.21
N LEU A 615 22.54 35.75 37.17
CA LEU A 615 23.01 35.53 38.54
C LEU A 615 22.11 34.57 39.34
N ALA A 616 20.82 34.54 39.05
CA ALA A 616 19.87 33.61 39.67
C ALA A 616 20.06 32.16 39.20
N LEU A 617 20.56 31.94 37.97
CA LEU A 617 20.89 30.62 37.41
C LEU A 617 22.20 30.02 37.97
N VAL A 618 23.02 30.81 38.66
CA VAL A 618 24.34 30.41 39.20
C VAL A 618 24.28 30.11 40.71
N ARG A 619 23.12 30.30 41.37
CA ARG A 619 22.84 29.84 42.73
C ARG A 619 22.01 28.58 42.70
#